data_AF-A0A354J108-F1
#
_entry.id   AF-A0A354J108-F1
#
_cell.length_a   1.000
_cell.length_b   1.000
_cell.length_c   1.000
_cell.angle_alpha   90.00
_cell.angle_beta   90.00
_cell.angle_gamma   90.00
#
_symmetry.space_group_name_H-M   'P 1'
#
loop_
_entity.id
_entity.type
_entity.pdbx_description
1 polymer ?
#
loop_
_entity_poly.entity_id
_entity_poly.type
_entity_poly.pdbx_seq_one_letter_code
_entity_poly.pdbx_strand_id
1 'polypeptide(L)'
;MNRRIAVLSALTLSLLLSACSKDKDDDAADDVQVQAQAEATAEGESAPADDAPAPPPPRIQYWPVLGPLVAGSYSGSCMRKPDLGKTDATITVGADGKAASNGLALDFGEAPKVSLMRVRDDKGAYGTSAMFAMRPEKDGFLNVSSLDGGTVSIERENTGLMCSKVGGTDKLNSQPLHLALAGLINGKTQTVGCRDLANIMVVRDVDVGIEGSVIRIGDAAYDMKLAATEMVSFDEAGESMSLSVIMADQSTAQLIYDGAGALTHVNARNKTEATHACEQKR
;
A
#
# COMPACT_ATOMS: atom_id res chain seq x y z
N MET A 1 -17.44 8.91 -38.38
CA MET A 1 -16.07 9.10 -38.90
C MET A 1 -15.16 8.26 -38.04
N ASN A 2 -15.02 6.97 -38.37
CA ASN A 2 -14.38 5.96 -37.54
C ASN A 2 -12.92 5.80 -37.98
N ARG A 3 -11.96 6.14 -37.11
CA ARG A 3 -10.54 5.80 -37.31
C ARG A 3 -10.16 4.67 -36.36
N ARG A 4 -10.06 3.46 -36.92
CA ARG A 4 -9.38 2.31 -36.33
C ARG A 4 -7.88 2.45 -36.64
N ILE A 5 -7.03 2.38 -35.64
CA ILE A 5 -5.58 2.22 -35.80
C ILE A 5 -5.26 0.82 -35.28
N ALA A 6 -4.89 -0.07 -36.20
CA ALA A 6 -4.31 -1.37 -35.89
C ALA A 6 -2.79 -1.21 -35.90
N VAL A 7 -2.13 -1.62 -34.81
CA VAL A 7 -0.67 -1.71 -34.75
C VAL A 7 -0.31 -3.19 -34.82
N LEU A 8 0.19 -3.61 -35.98
CA LEU A 8 0.95 -4.83 -36.17
C LEU A 8 2.41 -4.43 -36.31
N SER A 9 3.27 -4.93 -35.43
CA SER A 9 4.71 -5.00 -35.66
C SER A 9 5.26 -6.15 -34.82
N ALA A 10 5.28 -7.33 -35.42
CA ALA A 10 6.16 -8.42 -35.06
C ALA A 10 7.39 -8.30 -35.96
N LEU A 11 8.59 -8.16 -35.40
CA LEU A 11 9.84 -8.45 -36.09
C LEU A 11 10.84 -8.99 -35.06
N THR A 12 10.98 -10.31 -35.14
CA THR A 12 11.97 -11.17 -34.49
C THR A 12 13.38 -10.81 -34.96
N LEU A 13 14.29 -10.54 -34.02
CA LEU A 13 15.74 -10.54 -34.28
C LEU A 13 16.38 -11.64 -33.43
N SER A 14 16.67 -12.76 -34.08
CA SER A 14 17.53 -13.84 -33.59
C SER A 14 18.31 -14.33 -34.80
N LEU A 15 19.59 -14.71 -34.61
CA LEU A 15 20.66 -15.04 -35.59
C LEU A 15 21.68 -13.89 -35.67
N LEU A 16 22.99 -14.04 -35.45
CA LEU A 16 23.92 -15.16 -35.33
C LEU A 16 25.18 -14.68 -34.62
N LEU A 17 25.82 -15.51 -33.79
CA LEU A 17 27.28 -15.51 -33.60
C LEU A 17 27.71 -16.84 -32.96
N SER A 18 27.84 -17.87 -33.81
CA SER A 18 28.63 -19.07 -33.51
C SER A 18 29.82 -19.13 -34.46
N ALA A 19 31.00 -19.11 -33.85
CA ALA A 19 32.28 -19.71 -34.24
C ALA A 19 32.72 -19.69 -35.73
N CYS A 20 33.91 -19.12 -35.96
CA CYS A 20 34.89 -19.66 -36.90
C CYS A 20 36.30 -19.22 -36.49
N SER A 21 37.00 -20.14 -35.83
CA SER A 21 38.44 -20.17 -35.61
C SER A 21 39.20 -20.42 -36.92
N LYS A 22 40.39 -19.82 -37.09
CA LYS A 22 41.43 -20.36 -37.98
C LYS A 22 42.83 -19.85 -37.60
N ASP A 23 43.72 -20.82 -37.38
CA ASP A 23 45.14 -20.75 -37.01
C ASP A 23 46.05 -20.04 -38.03
N LYS A 24 47.18 -19.46 -37.57
CA LYS A 24 48.56 -19.95 -37.85
C LYS A 24 49.70 -19.01 -37.38
N ASP A 25 50.69 -19.64 -36.71
CA ASP A 25 52.18 -19.56 -36.78
C ASP A 25 52.86 -18.17 -36.62
N ASP A 26 54.02 -17.92 -36.00
CA ASP A 26 55.13 -18.57 -35.24
C ASP A 26 55.89 -17.34 -34.61
N ASP A 27 56.68 -17.34 -33.53
CA ASP A 27 57.90 -18.10 -33.23
C ASP A 27 58.43 -17.77 -31.79
N ALA A 28 59.09 -18.78 -31.19
CA ALA A 28 60.14 -18.88 -30.15
C ALA A 28 60.76 -17.60 -29.50
N ALA A 29 61.35 -17.59 -28.29
CA ALA A 29 61.62 -18.53 -27.19
C ALA A 29 62.26 -17.70 -26.03
N ASP A 30 62.09 -18.11 -24.77
CA ASP A 30 63.24 -18.32 -23.85
C ASP A 30 62.80 -19.04 -22.56
N ASP A 31 63.59 -20.05 -22.20
CA ASP A 31 63.55 -20.81 -20.96
C ASP A 31 63.90 -19.95 -19.73
N VAL A 32 63.45 -20.34 -18.54
CA VAL A 32 64.29 -20.58 -17.32
C VAL A 32 63.42 -20.66 -16.03
N GLN A 33 63.63 -21.77 -15.31
CA GLN A 33 63.41 -22.06 -13.87
C GLN A 33 61.96 -22.24 -13.34
N VAL A 34 61.48 -23.46 -13.07
CA VAL A 34 61.83 -24.49 -12.05
C VAL A 34 61.28 -24.18 -10.64
N GLN A 35 60.32 -25.05 -10.24
CA GLN A 35 59.87 -25.44 -8.87
C GLN A 35 59.13 -24.38 -8.04
N ALA A 36 57.97 -24.65 -7.44
CA ALA A 36 57.64 -25.86 -6.70
C ALA A 36 56.15 -26.30 -6.81
N GLN A 37 55.99 -27.61 -6.73
CA GLN A 37 54.75 -28.36 -6.54
C GLN A 37 54.09 -28.05 -5.19
N ALA A 38 52.76 -28.05 -5.17
CA ALA A 38 52.00 -28.94 -4.29
C ALA A 38 50.54 -29.01 -4.79
N GLU A 39 50.20 -30.15 -5.38
CA GLU A 39 48.83 -30.57 -5.62
C GLU A 39 48.09 -30.72 -4.28
N ALA A 40 46.86 -30.23 -4.23
CA ALA A 40 45.78 -30.84 -3.46
C ALA A 40 44.46 -30.44 -4.12
N THR A 41 44.13 -31.13 -5.21
CA THR A 41 42.76 -31.37 -5.62
C THR A 41 42.05 -32.12 -4.48
N ALA A 42 41.22 -31.41 -3.72
CA ALA A 42 40.12 -32.02 -3.01
C ALA A 42 38.85 -31.42 -3.59
N GLU A 43 38.14 -32.25 -4.35
CA GLU A 43 36.76 -32.06 -4.76
C GLU A 43 35.92 -31.69 -3.53
N GLY A 44 35.71 -30.39 -3.37
CA GLY A 44 34.61 -29.84 -2.58
C GLY A 44 33.52 -29.49 -3.56
N GLU A 45 32.77 -30.50 -4.02
CA GLU A 45 31.47 -30.29 -4.63
C GLU A 45 30.57 -29.66 -3.55
N SER A 46 30.65 -28.34 -3.43
CA SER A 46 29.68 -27.57 -2.68
C SER A 46 28.38 -27.69 -3.45
N ALA A 47 27.57 -28.65 -3.02
CA ALA A 47 26.15 -28.71 -3.32
C ALA A 47 25.57 -27.28 -3.27
N PRO A 48 24.68 -26.90 -4.20
CA PRO A 48 24.03 -25.60 -4.12
C PRO A 48 23.48 -25.47 -2.71
N ALA A 49 23.89 -24.43 -2.00
CA ALA A 49 23.24 -24.07 -0.76
C ALA A 49 21.75 -24.05 -1.08
N ASP A 50 20.97 -24.88 -0.39
CA ASP A 50 19.52 -24.73 -0.36
C ASP A 50 19.29 -23.27 -0.02
N ASP A 51 18.97 -22.45 -1.04
CA ASP A 51 18.60 -21.06 -0.90
C ASP A 51 17.29 -21.09 -0.12
N ALA A 52 17.43 -21.10 1.21
CA ALA A 52 16.30 -20.99 2.10
C ALA A 52 15.49 -19.78 1.63
N PRO A 53 14.18 -19.95 1.36
CA PRO A 53 13.38 -18.87 0.82
C PRO A 53 13.54 -17.64 1.73
N ALA A 54 13.81 -16.50 1.10
CA ALA A 54 13.99 -15.25 1.83
C ALA A 54 12.83 -15.07 2.82
N PRO A 55 13.10 -14.60 4.06
CA PRO A 55 12.04 -14.40 5.04
C PRO A 55 10.96 -13.50 4.44
N PRO A 56 9.68 -13.77 4.73
CA PRO A 56 8.60 -12.95 4.19
C PRO A 56 8.80 -11.49 4.61
N PRO A 57 8.37 -10.54 3.76
CA PRO A 57 8.49 -9.13 4.10
C PRO A 57 7.77 -8.86 5.44
N PRO A 58 8.30 -7.94 6.26
CA PRO A 58 7.63 -7.52 7.48
C PRO A 58 6.25 -6.96 7.14
N ARG A 59 5.30 -7.06 8.08
CA ARG A 59 3.93 -6.58 7.93
C ARG A 59 3.52 -5.71 9.10
N ILE A 60 2.90 -4.57 8.80
CA ILE A 60 2.26 -3.72 9.80
C ILE A 60 1.03 -4.44 10.34
N GLN A 61 1.01 -4.69 11.64
CA GLN A 61 -0.15 -5.23 12.36
C GLN A 61 -1.15 -4.10 12.61
N TYR A 62 -2.00 -3.80 11.62
CA TYR A 62 -2.95 -2.69 11.69
C TYR A 62 -4.21 -3.01 12.51
N TRP A 63 -4.61 -4.29 12.59
CA TRP A 63 -5.90 -4.67 13.16
C TRP A 63 -6.07 -4.30 14.65
N PRO A 64 -5.08 -4.46 15.53
CA PRO A 64 -5.19 -4.00 16.92
C PRO A 64 -5.54 -2.52 17.08
N VAL A 65 -5.22 -1.70 16.07
CA VAL A 65 -5.54 -0.27 16.04
C VAL A 65 -6.88 0.00 15.35
N LEU A 66 -7.15 -0.66 14.22
CA LEU A 66 -8.37 -0.44 13.43
C LEU A 66 -9.60 -1.13 14.00
N GLY A 67 -9.45 -2.36 14.51
CA GLY A 67 -10.53 -3.19 15.03
C GLY A 67 -11.43 -2.44 16.03
N PRO A 68 -10.88 -1.79 17.07
CA PRO A 68 -11.67 -1.00 18.01
C PRO A 68 -12.48 0.15 17.37
N LEU A 69 -11.99 0.74 16.28
CA LEU A 69 -12.67 1.84 15.59
C LEU A 69 -13.92 1.36 14.83
N VAL A 70 -13.85 0.16 14.25
CA VAL A 70 -14.94 -0.41 13.43
C VAL A 70 -15.82 -1.40 14.18
N ALA A 71 -15.43 -1.84 15.39
CA ALA A 71 -16.15 -2.85 16.15
C ALA A 71 -17.52 -2.35 16.65
N GLY A 72 -18.58 -3.11 16.40
CA GLY A 72 -19.92 -2.79 16.89
C GLY A 72 -21.01 -3.66 16.27
N SER A 73 -22.23 -3.44 16.74
CA SER A 73 -23.44 -4.05 16.17
C SER A 73 -24.26 -2.97 15.50
N TYR A 74 -24.47 -3.13 14.20
CA TYR A 74 -25.09 -2.15 13.33
C TYR A 74 -26.44 -2.66 12.86
N SER A 75 -27.49 -2.11 13.44
CA SER A 75 -28.87 -2.32 13.04
C SER A 75 -29.45 -1.02 12.50
N GLY A 76 -30.32 -1.13 11.49
CA GLY A 76 -30.88 0.00 10.78
C GLY A 76 -31.81 -0.46 9.67
N SER A 77 -32.00 0.36 8.64
CA SER A 77 -32.75 -0.05 7.45
C SER A 77 -31.87 -0.94 6.56
N CYS A 78 -32.03 -2.26 6.69
CA CYS A 78 -31.20 -3.24 6.00
C CYS A 78 -31.90 -3.87 4.79
N MET A 79 -31.13 -4.09 3.73
CA MET A 79 -31.54 -4.74 2.49
C MET A 79 -30.57 -5.87 2.17
N ARG A 80 -31.11 -7.03 1.80
CA ARG A 80 -30.32 -8.20 1.38
C ARG A 80 -29.94 -8.09 -0.08
N LYS A 81 -28.72 -8.48 -0.46
CA LYS A 81 -28.31 -8.68 -1.86
C LYS A 81 -28.50 -10.15 -2.26
N PRO A 82 -28.83 -10.46 -3.53
CA PRO A 82 -28.99 -9.51 -4.64
C PRO A 82 -30.43 -8.97 -4.81
N ASP A 83 -31.41 -9.48 -4.08
CA ASP A 83 -32.83 -9.22 -4.30
C ASP A 83 -33.34 -7.88 -3.74
N LEU A 84 -32.52 -7.18 -2.95
CA LEU A 84 -32.81 -5.91 -2.27
C LEU A 84 -34.04 -5.97 -1.36
N GLY A 85 -34.42 -7.17 -0.93
CA GLY A 85 -35.49 -7.39 0.02
C GLY A 85 -35.14 -6.77 1.37
N LYS A 86 -36.08 -6.02 1.95
CA LYS A 86 -35.95 -5.52 3.32
C LYS A 86 -35.83 -6.69 4.29
N THR A 87 -34.96 -6.56 5.29
CA THR A 87 -34.76 -7.60 6.29
C THR A 87 -34.42 -7.00 7.64
N ASP A 88 -34.94 -7.61 8.70
CA ASP A 88 -34.56 -7.29 10.07
C ASP A 88 -33.27 -8.05 10.40
N ALA A 89 -32.14 -7.44 10.03
CA ALA A 89 -30.83 -8.02 10.19
C ALA A 89 -29.90 -7.05 10.90
N THR A 90 -28.79 -7.58 11.43
CA THR A 90 -27.76 -6.79 12.11
C THR A 90 -26.41 -7.25 11.61
N ILE A 91 -25.54 -6.30 11.27
CA ILE A 91 -24.14 -6.58 10.97
C ILE A 91 -23.36 -6.37 12.25
N THR A 92 -22.69 -7.42 12.73
CA THR A 92 -21.77 -7.31 13.86
C THR A 92 -20.35 -7.37 13.35
N VAL A 93 -19.51 -6.44 13.80
CA VAL A 93 -18.07 -6.40 13.55
C VAL A 93 -17.37 -6.50 14.89
N GLY A 94 -16.55 -7.52 15.07
CA GLY A 94 -15.71 -7.70 16.24
C GLY A 94 -14.43 -6.88 16.15
N ALA A 95 -13.89 -6.52 17.31
CA ALA A 95 -12.55 -5.93 17.40
C ALA A 95 -11.44 -6.90 16.99
N ASP A 96 -11.77 -8.17 16.75
CA ASP A 96 -10.86 -9.26 16.36
C ASP A 96 -10.81 -9.54 14.84
N GLY A 97 -11.56 -8.81 14.01
CA GLY A 97 -11.56 -9.04 12.55
C GLY A 97 -12.85 -9.64 12.04
N LYS A 98 -13.59 -10.31 12.93
CA LYS A 98 -14.72 -11.14 12.50
C LYS A 98 -15.95 -10.30 12.34
N ALA A 99 -16.54 -10.37 11.15
CA ALA A 99 -17.82 -9.74 10.86
C ALA A 99 -18.86 -10.79 10.49
N ALA A 100 -20.07 -10.62 10.99
CA ALA A 100 -21.15 -11.56 10.79
C ALA A 100 -22.51 -10.89 10.62
N SER A 101 -23.35 -11.52 9.78
CA SER A 101 -24.75 -11.17 9.58
C SER A 101 -25.49 -12.33 8.91
N ASN A 102 -26.57 -12.83 9.50
CA ASN A 102 -27.54 -13.76 8.87
C ASN A 102 -26.92 -14.81 7.92
N GLY A 103 -26.06 -15.68 8.46
CA GLY A 103 -25.42 -16.77 7.70
C GLY A 103 -24.13 -16.38 6.96
N LEU A 104 -23.79 -15.10 6.90
CA LEU A 104 -22.46 -14.63 6.49
C LEU A 104 -21.57 -14.51 7.73
N ALA A 105 -20.41 -15.14 7.66
CA ALA A 105 -19.31 -14.99 8.62
C ALA A 105 -18.00 -14.85 7.84
N LEU A 106 -17.33 -13.73 8.03
CA LEU A 106 -16.09 -13.33 7.35
C LEU A 106 -15.07 -12.89 8.40
N ASP A 107 -13.80 -13.14 8.11
CA ASP A 107 -12.68 -12.67 8.92
C ASP A 107 -11.85 -11.69 8.11
N PHE A 108 -11.88 -10.42 8.52
CA PHE A 108 -11.17 -9.30 7.91
C PHE A 108 -9.86 -8.96 8.63
N GLY A 109 -9.48 -9.72 9.67
CA GLY A 109 -8.23 -9.49 10.41
C GLY A 109 -6.98 -9.50 9.51
N GLU A 110 -7.04 -10.27 8.41
CA GLU A 110 -5.99 -10.38 7.40
C GLU A 110 -6.43 -9.90 6.02
N ALA A 111 -7.39 -8.97 5.94
CA ALA A 111 -7.83 -8.41 4.67
C ALA A 111 -6.63 -7.83 3.88
N PRO A 112 -6.34 -8.29 2.65
CA PRO A 112 -5.20 -7.80 1.88
C PRO A 112 -5.31 -6.31 1.57
N LYS A 113 -6.52 -5.76 1.49
CA LYS A 113 -6.74 -4.34 1.19
C LYS A 113 -7.65 -3.73 2.24
N VAL A 114 -7.13 -2.72 2.90
CA VAL A 114 -7.86 -1.92 3.89
C VAL A 114 -7.70 -0.45 3.52
N SER A 115 -8.78 0.31 3.58
CA SER A 115 -8.76 1.76 3.34
C SER A 115 -9.64 2.47 4.35
N LEU A 116 -9.10 3.48 5.00
CA LEU A 116 -9.82 4.44 5.82
C LEU A 116 -9.73 5.79 5.15
N MET A 117 -10.87 6.47 5.06
CA MET A 117 -10.96 7.79 4.49
C MET A 117 -11.80 8.65 5.41
N ARG A 118 -11.28 9.83 5.75
CA ARG A 118 -11.95 10.85 6.54
C ARG A 118 -12.06 12.11 5.70
N VAL A 119 -13.29 12.56 5.47
CA VAL A 119 -13.62 13.69 4.58
C VAL A 119 -14.30 14.77 5.38
N ARG A 120 -13.88 16.01 5.17
CA ARG A 120 -14.48 17.20 5.74
C ARG A 120 -15.63 17.68 4.85
N ASP A 121 -16.80 17.89 5.43
CA ASP A 121 -17.95 18.48 4.72
C ASP A 121 -17.86 20.01 4.66
N ASP A 122 -18.78 20.62 3.90
CA ASP A 122 -18.86 22.09 3.74
C ASP A 122 -19.16 22.84 5.04
N LYS A 123 -19.68 22.14 6.06
CA LYS A 123 -19.95 22.69 7.41
C LYS A 123 -18.75 22.52 8.34
N GLY A 124 -17.67 21.92 7.85
CA GLY A 124 -16.45 21.66 8.58
C GLY A 124 -16.49 20.43 9.48
N ALA A 125 -17.57 19.65 9.47
CA ALA A 125 -17.67 18.37 10.16
C ALA A 125 -16.95 17.28 9.37
N TYR A 126 -16.54 16.20 10.05
CA TYR A 126 -15.87 15.07 9.42
C TYR A 126 -16.76 13.85 9.38
N GLY A 127 -16.74 13.15 8.25
CA GLY A 127 -17.25 11.79 8.15
C GLY A 127 -16.15 10.83 7.72
N THR A 128 -16.18 9.62 8.27
CA THR A 128 -15.15 8.60 8.07
C THR A 128 -15.77 7.33 7.52
N SER A 129 -15.11 6.72 6.55
CA SER A 129 -15.42 5.40 5.99
C SER A 129 -14.23 4.48 6.10
N ALA A 130 -14.47 3.23 6.49
CA ALA A 130 -13.50 2.14 6.52
C ALA A 130 -13.98 1.03 5.60
N MET A 131 -13.11 0.59 4.70
CA MET A 131 -13.35 -0.45 3.71
C MET A 131 -12.32 -1.56 3.87
N PHE A 132 -12.77 -2.81 3.84
CA PHE A 132 -11.94 -4.00 3.93
C PHE A 132 -12.34 -4.93 2.79
N ALA A 133 -11.37 -5.36 2.00
CA ALA A 133 -11.59 -6.28 0.89
C ALA A 133 -10.68 -7.50 1.02
N MET A 134 -11.29 -8.68 0.92
CA MET A 134 -10.62 -9.97 0.90
C MET A 134 -10.02 -10.27 -0.48
N ARG A 135 -9.12 -11.25 -0.54
CA ARG A 135 -8.61 -11.75 -1.82
C ARG A 135 -9.74 -12.37 -2.65
N PRO A 136 -9.63 -12.39 -3.98
CA PRO A 136 -10.66 -12.94 -4.87
C PRO A 136 -11.08 -14.37 -4.52
N GLU A 137 -10.19 -15.20 -3.97
CA GLU A 137 -10.49 -16.60 -3.65
C GLU A 137 -11.39 -16.75 -2.42
N LYS A 138 -11.36 -15.77 -1.50
CA LYS A 138 -12.19 -15.77 -0.29
C LYS A 138 -13.46 -14.93 -0.44
N ASP A 139 -13.47 -14.01 -1.41
CA ASP A 139 -14.51 -13.04 -1.76
C ASP A 139 -15.22 -12.43 -0.53
N GLY A 140 -14.89 -11.19 -0.21
CA GLY A 140 -15.37 -10.57 1.00
C GLY A 140 -15.17 -9.08 0.97
N PHE A 141 -16.23 -8.34 1.29
CA PHE A 141 -16.17 -6.89 1.39
C PHE A 141 -16.92 -6.43 2.64
N LEU A 142 -16.30 -5.55 3.41
CA LEU A 142 -16.89 -4.86 4.54
C LEU A 142 -16.68 -3.37 4.35
N ASN A 143 -17.76 -2.60 4.47
CA ASN A 143 -17.71 -1.14 4.53
C ASN A 143 -18.45 -0.66 5.77
N VAL A 144 -17.83 0.23 6.54
CA VAL A 144 -18.45 0.94 7.67
C VAL A 144 -18.21 2.42 7.43
N SER A 145 -19.27 3.20 7.29
CA SER A 145 -19.18 4.63 7.01
C SER A 145 -20.09 5.42 7.92
N SER A 146 -19.58 6.52 8.47
CA SER A 146 -20.36 7.49 9.23
C SER A 146 -20.99 8.57 8.33
N LEU A 147 -20.73 8.54 7.03
CA LEU A 147 -21.30 9.49 6.06
C LEU A 147 -22.80 9.24 5.91
N ASP A 148 -23.54 10.29 5.53
CA ASP A 148 -24.97 10.23 5.19
C ASP A 148 -25.87 9.53 6.22
N GLY A 149 -25.57 9.72 7.52
CA GLY A 149 -26.35 9.14 8.62
C GLY A 149 -26.00 7.68 8.94
N GLY A 150 -24.88 7.18 8.41
CA GLY A 150 -24.33 5.88 8.78
C GLY A 150 -24.75 4.78 7.81
N THR A 151 -23.77 4.10 7.22
CA THR A 151 -23.97 2.92 6.37
C THR A 151 -22.99 1.82 6.74
N VAL A 152 -23.47 0.58 6.72
CA VAL A 152 -22.61 -0.61 6.90
C VAL A 152 -23.03 -1.66 5.89
N SER A 153 -22.07 -2.25 5.19
CA SER A 153 -22.35 -3.39 4.32
C SER A 153 -21.33 -4.51 4.54
N ILE A 154 -21.81 -5.74 4.42
CA ILE A 154 -21.00 -6.96 4.42
C ILE A 154 -21.44 -7.83 3.26
N GLU A 155 -20.48 -8.27 2.44
CA GLU A 155 -20.75 -8.96 1.18
C GLU A 155 -19.73 -10.08 0.96
N ARG A 156 -20.18 -11.16 0.32
CA ARG A 156 -19.38 -12.25 -0.25
C ARG A 156 -20.02 -12.60 -1.59
N GLU A 157 -19.25 -12.50 -2.68
CA GLU A 157 -19.73 -12.73 -4.03
C GLU A 157 -20.95 -11.85 -4.34
N ASN A 158 -22.09 -12.45 -4.70
CA ASN A 158 -23.33 -11.76 -5.01
C ASN A 158 -24.31 -11.71 -3.83
N THR A 159 -23.89 -12.17 -2.65
CA THR A 159 -24.71 -12.21 -1.44
C THR A 159 -24.18 -11.21 -0.42
N GLY A 160 -25.08 -10.55 0.29
CA GLY A 160 -24.67 -9.53 1.23
C GLY A 160 -25.82 -8.88 1.95
N LEU A 161 -25.45 -8.00 2.87
CA LEU A 161 -26.36 -7.14 3.58
C LEU A 161 -25.83 -5.71 3.52
N MET A 162 -26.72 -4.76 3.23
CA MET A 162 -26.43 -3.34 3.31
C MET A 162 -27.44 -2.69 4.24
N CYS A 163 -26.95 -2.09 5.31
CA CYS A 163 -27.72 -1.36 6.30
C CYS A 163 -27.43 0.14 6.18
N SER A 164 -28.48 0.95 6.26
CA SER A 164 -28.43 2.41 6.22
C SER A 164 -29.11 3.00 7.45
N LYS A 165 -28.80 4.26 7.76
CA LYS A 165 -29.27 4.95 8.97
C LYS A 165 -28.90 4.18 10.24
N VAL A 166 -27.70 3.60 10.25
CA VAL A 166 -27.21 2.80 11.37
C VAL A 166 -26.58 3.70 12.44
N GLY A 167 -26.95 3.47 13.69
CA GLY A 167 -26.29 4.13 14.83
C GLY A 167 -24.89 3.58 15.11
N GLY A 168 -24.09 4.32 15.88
CA GLY A 168 -22.80 3.84 16.38
C GLY A 168 -21.66 3.82 15.36
N THR A 169 -21.87 4.40 14.16
CA THR A 169 -20.84 4.64 13.14
C THR A 169 -20.07 5.94 13.40
N ASP A 170 -20.63 6.83 14.21
CA ASP A 170 -20.04 8.10 14.65
C ASP A 170 -18.72 7.90 15.41
N LYS A 171 -18.54 6.77 16.09
CA LYS A 171 -17.27 6.42 16.76
C LYS A 171 -16.07 6.36 15.80
N LEU A 172 -16.30 6.16 14.49
CA LEU A 172 -15.23 6.23 13.48
C LEU A 172 -14.59 7.62 13.44
N ASN A 173 -15.30 8.66 13.88
CA ASN A 173 -14.80 10.03 13.97
C ASN A 173 -14.30 10.41 15.37
N SER A 174 -14.23 9.46 16.31
CA SER A 174 -13.81 9.73 17.70
C SER A 174 -12.40 10.33 17.79
N GLN A 175 -11.56 10.07 16.79
CA GLN A 175 -10.25 10.69 16.63
C GLN A 175 -9.87 10.83 15.14
N PRO A 176 -9.01 11.82 14.78
CA PRO A 176 -8.37 11.87 13.47
C PRO A 176 -7.60 10.59 13.12
N LEU A 177 -7.55 10.21 11.83
CA LEU A 177 -6.94 8.94 11.42
C LEU A 177 -5.43 8.94 11.67
N HIS A 178 -4.74 10.04 11.42
CA HIS A 178 -3.30 10.16 11.70
C HIS A 178 -2.96 9.95 13.18
N LEU A 179 -3.81 10.40 14.11
CA LEU A 179 -3.60 10.16 15.54
C LEU A 179 -3.88 8.71 15.90
N ALA A 180 -4.93 8.13 15.32
CA ALA A 180 -5.23 6.71 15.50
C ALA A 180 -4.05 5.82 15.06
N LEU A 181 -3.42 6.17 13.94
CA LEU A 181 -2.43 5.34 13.26
C LEU A 181 -0.98 5.78 13.51
N ALA A 182 -0.75 6.81 14.31
CA ALA A 182 0.59 7.31 14.64
C ALA A 182 1.50 6.22 15.23
N GLY A 183 0.93 5.26 15.98
CA GLY A 183 1.67 4.13 16.54
C GLY A 183 2.14 3.09 15.51
N LEU A 184 1.59 3.12 14.28
CA LEU A 184 1.95 2.19 13.21
C LEU A 184 3.11 2.69 12.34
N ILE A 185 3.39 3.99 12.39
CA ILE A 185 4.46 4.62 11.62
C ILE A 185 5.67 4.88 12.51
N ASN A 186 6.87 4.64 11.96
CA ASN A 186 8.09 5.09 12.61
C ASN A 186 8.16 6.61 12.47
N GLY A 187 7.57 7.33 13.43
CA GLY A 187 7.44 8.80 13.44
C GLY A 187 8.76 9.57 13.54
N LYS A 188 9.90 8.92 13.33
CA LYS A 188 11.20 9.58 13.17
C LYS A 188 11.26 10.23 11.79
N THR A 189 11.90 11.39 11.72
CA THR A 189 12.28 11.99 10.44
C THR A 189 13.16 11.04 9.65
N GLN A 190 12.84 10.84 8.38
CA GLN A 190 13.56 9.98 7.44
C GLN A 190 14.01 10.82 6.24
N THR A 191 15.27 10.67 5.84
CA THR A 191 15.81 11.35 4.65
C THR A 191 15.60 10.47 3.42
N VAL A 192 14.92 11.02 2.41
CA VAL A 192 14.66 10.36 1.12
C VAL A 192 15.35 11.11 -0.02
N GLY A 193 15.56 10.43 -1.15
CA GLY A 193 16.08 11.04 -2.36
C GLY A 193 14.94 11.54 -3.26
N CYS A 194 14.81 12.85 -3.41
CA CYS A 194 13.81 13.48 -4.28
C CYS A 194 14.42 13.88 -5.61
N ARG A 195 13.75 13.54 -6.72
CA ARG A 195 14.14 14.02 -8.04
C ARG A 195 13.86 15.51 -8.15
N ASP A 196 14.81 16.27 -8.67
CA ASP A 196 14.61 17.66 -9.05
C ASP A 196 13.67 17.70 -10.26
N LEU A 197 12.52 18.37 -10.13
CA LEU A 197 11.49 18.38 -11.16
C LEU A 197 11.86 19.26 -12.35
N ALA A 198 12.80 20.21 -12.18
CA ALA A 198 13.38 20.97 -13.28
C ALA A 198 14.52 20.20 -13.98
N ASN A 199 15.18 19.28 -13.28
CA ASN A 199 16.22 18.42 -13.82
C ASN A 199 16.17 17.01 -13.22
N ILE A 200 15.45 16.10 -13.88
CA ILE A 200 15.17 14.73 -13.40
C ILE A 200 16.40 13.87 -13.10
N MET A 201 17.59 14.29 -13.55
CA MET A 201 18.87 13.63 -13.30
C MET A 201 19.48 13.98 -11.95
N VAL A 202 19.02 15.06 -11.32
CA VAL A 202 19.50 15.51 -10.01
C VAL A 202 18.60 14.91 -8.93
N VAL A 203 19.19 14.23 -7.97
CA VAL A 203 18.51 13.75 -6.76
C VAL A 203 19.01 14.57 -5.58
N ARG A 204 18.08 15.14 -4.81
CA ARG A 204 18.36 15.91 -3.60
C ARG A 204 17.82 15.19 -2.38
N ASP A 205 18.53 15.34 -1.28
CA ASP A 205 18.11 14.83 0.00
C ASP A 205 17.01 15.72 0.57
N VAL A 206 15.92 15.10 0.98
CA VAL A 206 14.80 15.79 1.64
C VAL A 206 14.41 15.01 2.88
N ASP A 207 14.36 15.73 3.99
CA ASP A 207 13.89 15.21 5.26
C ASP A 207 12.35 15.21 5.28
N VAL A 208 11.79 14.07 5.66
CA VAL A 208 10.35 13.84 5.72
C VAL A 208 9.99 13.31 7.09
N GLY A 209 8.99 13.92 7.71
CA GLY A 209 8.57 13.55 9.06
C GLY A 209 7.15 13.97 9.37
N ILE A 210 6.60 13.41 10.44
CA ILE A 210 5.29 13.77 10.97
C ILE A 210 5.48 14.28 12.39
N GLU A 211 5.25 15.58 12.59
CA GLU A 211 5.35 16.25 13.88
C GLU A 211 3.94 16.57 14.38
N GLY A 212 3.41 15.73 15.27
CA GLY A 212 2.03 15.84 15.74
C GLY A 212 1.04 15.62 14.60
N SER A 213 0.36 16.69 14.16
CA SER A 213 -0.58 16.65 13.04
C SER A 213 -0.02 17.19 11.73
N VAL A 214 1.27 17.53 11.66
CA VAL A 214 1.85 18.19 10.49
C VAL A 214 2.82 17.23 9.80
N ILE A 215 2.54 16.95 8.52
CA ILE A 215 3.49 16.29 7.63
C ILE A 215 4.46 17.36 7.12
N ARG A 216 5.76 17.18 7.34
CA ARG A 216 6.83 18.00 6.78
C ARG A 216 7.56 17.24 5.68
N ILE A 217 7.75 17.89 4.54
CA ILE A 217 8.52 17.39 3.38
C ILE A 217 9.47 18.52 2.98
N GLY A 218 10.70 18.50 3.50
CA GLY A 218 11.60 19.65 3.42
C GLY A 218 10.95 20.89 4.04
N ASP A 219 10.85 21.96 3.25
CA ASP A 219 10.20 23.22 3.65
C ASP A 219 8.66 23.20 3.54
N ALA A 220 8.08 22.19 2.87
CA ALA A 220 6.64 22.07 2.72
C ALA A 220 6.00 21.48 3.98
N ALA A 221 4.83 22.01 4.36
CA ALA A 221 4.08 21.59 5.52
C ALA A 221 2.60 21.37 5.18
N TYR A 222 2.06 20.24 5.63
CA TYR A 222 0.66 19.85 5.45
C TYR A 222 0.04 19.54 6.82
N ASP A 223 -0.79 20.45 7.35
CA ASP A 223 -1.49 20.23 8.63
C ASP A 223 -2.75 19.37 8.42
N MET A 224 -2.70 18.13 8.88
CA MET A 224 -3.76 17.13 8.73
C MET A 224 -5.06 17.54 9.45
N LYS A 225 -5.00 18.47 10.42
CA LYS A 225 -6.22 19.05 11.04
C LYS A 225 -7.01 19.94 10.09
N LEU A 226 -6.37 20.48 9.06
CA LEU A 226 -6.96 21.38 8.09
C LEU A 226 -7.23 20.67 6.75
N ALA A 227 -6.87 19.39 6.64
CA ALA A 227 -7.10 18.60 5.44
C ALA A 227 -8.60 18.47 5.15
N ALA A 228 -8.94 18.64 3.87
CA ALA A 228 -10.26 18.33 3.32
C ALA A 228 -10.48 16.82 3.26
N THR A 229 -9.44 16.06 2.93
CA THR A 229 -9.45 14.59 2.95
C THR A 229 -8.18 14.06 3.59
N GLU A 230 -8.35 13.06 4.43
CA GLU A 230 -7.29 12.24 5.03
C GLU A 230 -7.59 10.78 4.66
N MET A 231 -6.62 10.07 4.09
CA MET A 231 -6.77 8.67 3.68
C MET A 231 -5.59 7.86 4.19
N VAL A 232 -5.89 6.69 4.74
CA VAL A 232 -4.87 5.68 5.06
C VAL A 232 -5.27 4.34 4.47
N SER A 233 -4.37 3.72 3.72
CA SER A 233 -4.58 2.38 3.17
C SER A 233 -3.48 1.43 3.58
N PHE A 234 -3.83 0.16 3.68
CA PHE A 234 -2.91 -0.96 3.84
C PHE A 234 -3.12 -1.91 2.67
N ASP A 235 -2.03 -2.29 2.00
CA ASP A 235 -2.05 -3.24 0.89
C ASP A 235 -1.27 -4.51 1.27
N GLU A 236 -1.59 -5.60 0.58
CA GLU A 236 -1.04 -6.94 0.78
C GLU A 236 -0.99 -7.36 2.27
N ALA A 237 -2.07 -7.10 2.99
CA ALA A 237 -2.22 -7.41 4.42
C ALA A 237 -1.14 -6.74 5.30
N GLY A 238 -0.77 -5.52 4.95
CA GLY A 238 0.13 -4.66 5.72
C GLY A 238 1.60 -4.70 5.27
N GLU A 239 1.91 -5.27 4.10
CA GLU A 239 3.26 -5.16 3.51
C GLU A 239 3.57 -3.73 3.06
N SER A 240 2.55 -2.92 2.82
CA SER A 240 2.70 -1.48 2.66
C SER A 240 1.54 -0.71 3.30
N MET A 241 1.83 0.53 3.68
CA MET A 241 0.84 1.50 4.16
C MET A 241 0.99 2.80 3.39
N SER A 242 -0.11 3.39 2.93
CA SER A 242 -0.11 4.75 2.37
C SER A 242 -0.88 5.70 3.29
N LEU A 243 -0.30 6.86 3.59
CA LEU A 243 -0.97 8.01 4.19
C LEU A 243 -1.07 9.10 3.11
N SER A 244 -2.26 9.60 2.86
CA SER A 244 -2.51 10.67 1.90
C SER A 244 -3.38 11.76 2.49
N VAL A 245 -3.03 13.01 2.23
CA VAL A 245 -3.85 14.16 2.60
C VAL A 245 -4.11 15.06 1.40
N ILE A 246 -5.31 15.61 1.35
CA ILE A 246 -5.75 16.61 0.38
C ILE A 246 -6.19 17.83 1.16
N MET A 247 -5.52 18.95 0.92
CA MET A 247 -5.81 20.24 1.55
C MET A 247 -6.94 20.97 0.82
N ALA A 248 -7.53 21.99 1.45
CA ALA A 248 -8.61 22.78 0.86
C ALA A 248 -8.19 23.52 -0.42
N ASP A 249 -6.91 23.87 -0.55
CA ASP A 249 -6.32 24.48 -1.76
C ASP A 249 -5.95 23.47 -2.86
N GLN A 250 -6.34 22.19 -2.67
CA GLN A 250 -6.03 21.05 -3.54
C GLN A 250 -4.56 20.64 -3.55
N SER A 251 -3.70 21.19 -2.69
CA SER A 251 -2.38 20.62 -2.46
C SER A 251 -2.52 19.24 -1.81
N THR A 252 -1.64 18.31 -2.18
CA THR A 252 -1.68 16.93 -1.65
C THR A 252 -0.29 16.46 -1.25
N ALA A 253 -0.24 15.63 -0.23
CA ALA A 253 0.94 14.86 0.16
C ALA A 253 0.55 13.39 0.33
N GLN A 254 1.34 12.49 -0.25
CA GLN A 254 1.21 11.05 -0.13
C GLN A 254 2.54 10.48 0.32
N LEU A 255 2.51 9.72 1.41
CA LEU A 255 3.64 9.01 1.98
C LEU A 255 3.32 7.52 1.91
N ILE A 256 4.28 6.71 1.45
CA ILE A 256 4.15 5.25 1.39
C ILE A 256 5.25 4.65 2.25
N TYR A 257 4.85 3.77 3.15
CA TYR A 257 5.71 3.03 4.06
C TYR A 257 5.68 1.54 3.71
N ASP A 258 6.80 0.85 3.91
CA ASP A 258 6.83 -0.61 3.91
C ASP A 258 6.28 -1.19 5.22
N GLY A 259 6.15 -2.51 5.29
CA GLY A 259 5.66 -3.21 6.46
C GLY A 259 6.59 -3.17 7.68
N ALA A 260 7.81 -2.62 7.57
CA ALA A 260 8.68 -2.30 8.69
C ALA A 260 8.50 -0.85 9.19
N GLY A 261 7.67 -0.06 8.49
CA GLY A 261 7.45 1.36 8.79
C GLY A 261 8.53 2.29 8.22
N ALA A 262 9.37 1.82 7.29
CA ALA A 262 10.32 2.66 6.58
C ALA A 262 9.63 3.38 5.41
N LEU A 263 9.94 4.66 5.23
CA LEU A 263 9.37 5.49 4.17
C LEU A 263 10.00 5.12 2.82
N THR A 264 9.19 4.57 1.92
CA THR A 264 9.65 4.09 0.60
C THR A 264 9.38 5.06 -0.53
N HIS A 265 8.30 5.84 -0.43
CA HIS A 265 7.91 6.79 -1.45
C HIS A 265 7.26 8.03 -0.86
N VAL A 266 7.53 9.19 -1.47
CA VAL A 266 6.85 10.45 -1.19
C VAL A 266 6.45 11.11 -2.49
N ASN A 267 5.17 11.44 -2.59
CA ASN A 267 4.65 12.26 -3.67
C ASN A 267 3.93 13.47 -3.06
N ALA A 268 4.33 14.66 -3.48
CA ALA A 268 3.63 15.87 -3.10
C ALA A 268 3.39 16.74 -4.33
N ARG A 269 2.24 17.42 -4.36
CA ARG A 269 1.84 18.31 -5.45
C ARG A 269 1.06 19.49 -4.91
N ASN A 270 1.14 20.61 -5.60
CA ASN A 270 0.20 21.69 -5.46
C ASN A 270 -0.91 21.52 -6.52
N LYS A 271 -1.78 22.53 -6.69
CA LYS A 271 -2.87 22.47 -7.66
C LYS A 271 -2.41 22.34 -9.12
N THR A 272 -1.20 22.78 -9.45
CA THR A 272 -0.73 22.94 -10.83
C THR A 272 0.35 21.93 -11.22
N GLU A 273 1.17 21.49 -10.28
CA GLU A 273 2.35 20.68 -10.55
C GLU A 273 2.74 19.78 -9.37
N ALA A 274 3.52 18.75 -9.68
CA ALA A 274 4.25 18.03 -8.64
C ALA A 274 5.26 18.98 -7.99
N THR A 275 5.44 18.86 -6.68
CA THR A 275 6.46 19.58 -5.92
C THR A 275 7.54 18.62 -5.42
N HIS A 276 7.19 17.36 -5.15
CA HIS A 276 8.10 16.33 -4.69
C HIS A 276 7.77 14.98 -5.32
N ALA A 277 8.80 14.28 -5.78
CA ALA A 277 8.74 12.88 -6.19
C ALA A 277 10.00 12.18 -5.68
N CYS A 278 9.85 11.44 -4.59
CA CYS A 278 10.97 10.92 -3.81
C CYS A 278 10.86 9.42 -3.61
N GLU A 279 12.01 8.78 -3.55
CA GLU A 279 12.16 7.35 -3.30
C GLU A 279 13.17 7.14 -2.17
N GLN A 280 13.06 5.99 -1.50
CA GLN A 280 14.08 5.57 -0.55
C GLN A 280 15.46 5.55 -1.22
N LYS A 281 16.46 6.05 -0.52
CA LYS A 281 17.84 5.95 -0.97
C LYS A 281 18.25 4.47 -1.01
N ARG A 282 18.71 4.03 -2.18
CA ARG A 282 19.38 2.73 -2.34
C ARG A 282 20.84 2.84 -1.96
#